data_AF-M6G6T5-F1
#
_entry.id   AF-M6G6T5-F1
#
_cell.length_a   1.000
_cell.length_b   1.000
_cell.length_c   1.000
_cell.angle_alpha   90.00
_cell.angle_beta   90.00
_cell.angle_gamma   90.00
#
_symmetry.space_group_name_H-M   'P 1'
#
loop_
_entity.id
_entity.type
_entity.pdbx_description
1 polymer ?
#
loop_
_entity_poly.entity_id
_entity_poly.type
_entity_poly.pdbx_seq_one_letter_code
_entity_poly.pdbx_strand_id
1 'polypeptide(L)'
;MLHVTLLLVITIFIANVFLHKSVLESFLFSLALSVGLTPQLLPAIISVNLSHGARKMAEKKVIVKRLAAIENFGNMNIICSDKTGTLTEGTVKLQSSLDIYGNENQEVALSAFLNASFETGFVNAIDQSIRENLNFNLSGFEKKDEIPYDFQRKRLSILVSHSGGHRIITKGAPINILEICNTAKSQDGSQIEIEKVRDQILQRYETLGAKGYRILGIAVKEIGEQSKIEKLEEKNMVFLGMLSFYDPPKTKIKETITNLKI
;
A
#
# COMPACT_ATOMS: atom_id res chain seq x y z
N MET A 1 13.39 -2.54 44.00
CA MET A 1 14.72 -2.21 44.55
C MET A 1 14.63 -1.16 45.65
N LEU A 2 14.14 0.06 45.39
CA LEU A 2 14.12 1.16 46.38
C LEU A 2 13.34 0.84 47.67
N HIS A 3 12.20 0.14 47.57
CA HIS A 3 11.44 -0.33 48.74
C HIS A 3 12.19 -1.36 49.59
N VAL A 4 12.95 -2.26 48.95
CA VAL A 4 13.72 -3.32 49.63
C VAL A 4 14.94 -2.72 50.33
N THR A 5 15.65 -1.80 49.66
CA THR A 5 16.79 -1.09 50.26
C THR A 5 16.33 -0.23 51.44
N LEU A 6 15.20 0.45 51.34
CA LEU A 6 14.66 1.26 52.44
C LEU A 6 14.28 0.40 53.64
N LEU A 7 13.56 -0.70 53.43
CA LEU A 7 13.18 -1.64 54.48
C LEU A 7 14.42 -2.19 55.19
N LEU A 8 15.44 -2.59 54.44
CA LEU A 8 16.69 -3.14 54.98
C LEU A 8 17.46 -2.09 55.82
N VAL A 9 17.53 -0.85 55.35
CA VAL A 9 18.17 0.28 56.06
C VAL A 9 17.45 0.59 57.38
N ILE A 10 16.11 0.62 57.36
CA ILE A 10 15.29 0.86 58.55
C ILE A 10 15.45 -0.28 59.56
N THR A 11 15.38 -1.53 59.11
CA THR A 11 15.55 -2.71 59.99
C THR A 11 16.93 -2.73 60.64
N ILE A 12 17.99 -2.45 59.88
CA ILE A 12 19.36 -2.40 60.41
C ILE A 12 19.56 -1.22 61.36
N PHE A 13 18.95 -0.07 61.07
CA PHE A 13 18.99 1.08 61.97
C PHE A 13 18.32 0.76 63.31
N ILE A 14 17.09 0.24 63.27
CA ILE A 14 16.34 -0.17 64.47
C ILE A 14 17.13 -1.23 65.26
N ALA A 15 17.67 -2.25 64.60
CA ALA A 15 18.48 -3.28 65.25
C ALA A 15 19.74 -2.72 65.93
N ASN A 16 20.46 -1.81 65.27
CA ASN A 16 21.67 -1.20 65.84
C ASN A 16 21.34 -0.32 67.07
N VAL A 17 20.21 0.41 67.05
CA VAL A 17 19.73 1.19 68.20
C VAL A 17 19.31 0.27 69.35
N PHE A 18 18.62 -0.85 69.07
CA PHE A 18 18.30 -1.87 70.10
C PHE A 18 19.54 -2.54 70.69
N LEU A 19 20.64 -2.62 69.95
CA LEU A 19 21.94 -3.14 70.41
C LEU A 19 22.80 -2.09 71.15
N HIS A 20 22.19 -0.99 71.61
CA HIS A 20 22.83 0.09 72.37
C HIS A 20 24.01 0.81 71.66
N LYS A 21 24.07 0.77 70.32
CA LYS A 21 25.00 1.63 69.58
C LYS A 21 24.53 3.09 69.57
N SER A 22 25.45 4.03 69.37
CA SER A 22 25.05 5.44 69.27
C SER A 22 24.10 5.65 68.08
N VAL A 23 23.09 6.50 68.27
CA VAL A 23 22.07 6.78 67.23
C VAL A 23 22.72 7.35 65.98
N LEU A 24 23.73 8.21 66.15
CA LEU A 24 24.47 8.83 65.04
C LEU A 24 25.28 7.79 64.26
N GLU A 25 26.02 6.90 64.92
CA GLU A 25 26.77 5.83 64.23
C GLU A 25 25.83 4.85 63.53
N SER A 26 24.71 4.50 64.17
CA SER A 26 23.70 3.61 63.58
C SER A 26 23.10 4.22 62.31
N PHE A 27 22.83 5.53 62.31
CA PHE A 27 22.34 6.26 61.15
C PHE A 27 23.39 6.31 60.03
N LEU A 28 24.63 6.71 60.35
CA LEU A 28 25.72 6.78 59.38
C LEU A 28 26.03 5.41 58.76
N PHE A 29 25.99 4.34 59.56
CA PHE A 29 26.18 2.96 59.10
C PHE A 29 25.07 2.53 58.13
N SER A 30 23.81 2.74 58.49
CA SER A 30 22.67 2.40 57.64
C SER A 30 22.67 3.20 56.33
N LEU A 31 23.09 4.48 56.35
CA LEU A 31 23.25 5.31 55.15
C LEU A 31 24.36 4.79 54.23
N ALA A 32 25.54 4.48 54.80
CA ALA A 32 26.67 3.94 54.04
C ALA A 32 26.29 2.62 53.34
N LEU A 33 25.56 1.75 54.03
CA LEU A 33 25.05 0.51 53.47
C LEU A 33 24.03 0.75 52.34
N SER A 34 23.11 1.71 52.53
CA SER A 34 22.12 2.08 51.51
C SER A 34 22.78 2.49 50.19
N VAL A 35 23.81 3.34 50.28
CA VAL A 35 24.59 3.80 49.13
C VAL A 35 25.35 2.65 48.49
N GLY A 36 26.00 1.80 49.28
CA GLY A 36 26.78 0.66 48.79
C GLY A 36 25.94 -0.43 48.09
N LEU A 37 24.69 -0.61 48.49
CA LEU A 37 23.78 -1.59 47.90
C LEU A 37 23.09 -1.11 46.61
N THR A 38 23.10 0.20 46.34
CA THR A 38 22.42 0.76 45.17
C THR A 38 23.29 0.62 43.93
N PRO A 39 22.87 -0.12 42.88
CA PRO A 39 23.67 -0.30 41.68
C PRO A 39 23.60 0.94 40.77
N GLN A 40 24.27 2.02 41.18
CA GLN A 40 24.24 3.32 40.51
C GLN A 40 24.76 3.29 39.06
N LEU A 41 25.67 2.37 38.75
CA LEU A 41 26.27 2.23 37.41
C LEU A 41 25.44 1.36 36.46
N LEU A 42 24.44 0.62 36.94
CA LEU A 42 23.66 -0.29 36.11
C LEU A 42 22.96 0.41 34.93
N PRO A 43 22.31 1.58 35.10
CA PRO A 43 21.72 2.32 33.98
C PRO A 43 22.75 2.72 32.91
N ALA A 44 23.97 3.09 33.33
CA ALA A 44 25.04 3.45 32.40
C ALA A 44 25.52 2.23 31.59
N ILE A 45 25.73 1.08 32.25
CA ILE A 45 26.12 -0.18 31.61
C ILE A 45 25.07 -0.61 30.57
N ILE A 46 23.78 -0.56 30.93
CA ILE A 46 22.68 -0.89 30.03
C ILE A 46 22.70 0.04 28.80
N SER A 47 22.84 1.35 29.03
CA SER A 47 22.87 2.34 27.94
C SER A 47 24.04 2.10 26.97
N VAL A 48 25.25 1.82 27.49
CA VAL A 48 26.43 1.55 26.66
C VAL A 48 26.25 0.27 25.83
N ASN A 49 25.76 -0.81 26.44
CA ASN A 49 25.51 -2.07 25.74
C ASN A 49 24.42 -1.93 24.66
N LEU A 50 23.31 -1.25 24.97
CA LEU A 50 22.26 -0.97 23.99
C LEU A 50 22.76 -0.05 22.87
N SER A 51 23.61 0.93 23.17
CA SER A 51 24.22 1.81 22.16
C SER A 51 25.11 1.02 21.19
N HIS A 52 25.91 0.09 21.70
CA HIS A 52 26.68 -0.83 20.85
C HIS A 52 25.75 -1.68 19.97
N GLY A 53 24.66 -2.22 20.53
CA GLY A 53 23.63 -2.93 19.77
C GLY A 53 23.00 -2.07 18.67
N ALA A 54 22.64 -0.82 18.97
CA ALA A 54 22.09 0.14 18.03
C ALA A 54 23.06 0.40 16.86
N ARG A 55 24.36 0.54 17.15
CA ARG A 55 25.39 0.72 16.12
C ARG A 55 25.50 -0.50 15.19
N LYS A 56 25.49 -1.71 15.74
CA LYS A 56 25.49 -2.97 14.95
C LYS A 56 24.23 -3.12 14.10
N MET A 57 23.08 -2.64 14.57
CA MET A 57 21.84 -2.59 13.79
C MET A 57 21.92 -1.55 12.65
N ALA A 58 22.54 -0.39 12.89
CA ALA A 58 22.72 0.65 11.88
C ALA A 58 23.61 0.21 10.72
N GLU A 59 24.67 -0.58 10.99
CA GLU A 59 25.50 -1.22 9.95
C GLU A 59 24.66 -2.14 9.03
N LYS A 60 23.53 -2.65 9.52
CA LYS A 60 22.55 -3.44 8.75
C LYS A 60 21.37 -2.60 8.22
N LYS A 61 21.51 -1.27 8.17
CA LYS A 61 20.49 -0.30 7.73
C LYS A 61 19.23 -0.27 8.60
N VAL A 62 19.32 -0.61 9.89
CA VAL A 62 18.24 -0.49 10.88
C VAL A 62 18.57 0.62 11.87
N ILE A 63 17.79 1.70 11.87
CA ILE A 63 18.05 2.88 12.71
C ILE A 63 17.22 2.80 14.00
N VAL A 64 17.91 2.76 15.14
CA VAL A 64 17.28 2.76 16.47
C VAL A 64 17.20 4.19 17.00
N LYS A 65 15.98 4.75 17.08
CA LYS A 65 15.75 6.08 17.65
C LYS A 65 15.68 6.09 19.18
N ARG A 66 15.34 4.96 19.80
CA ARG A 66 15.22 4.78 21.26
C ARG A 66 15.88 3.48 21.66
N LEU A 67 16.90 3.53 22.52
CA LEU A 67 17.68 2.34 22.91
C LEU A 67 16.82 1.21 23.51
N ALA A 68 15.83 1.58 24.33
CA ALA A 68 14.88 0.63 24.92
C ALA A 68 14.07 -0.18 23.86
N ALA A 69 13.97 0.30 22.61
CA ALA A 69 13.30 -0.44 21.55
C ALA A 69 14.02 -1.75 21.19
N ILE A 70 15.33 -1.84 21.43
CA ILE A 70 16.10 -3.07 21.17
C ILE A 70 15.62 -4.20 22.09
N GLU A 71 15.43 -3.92 23.37
CA GLU A 71 14.90 -4.89 24.33
C GLU A 71 13.46 -5.27 24.00
N ASN A 72 12.60 -4.28 23.71
CA ASN A 72 11.21 -4.53 23.30
C ASN A 72 11.15 -5.45 22.08
N PHE A 73 12.05 -5.27 21.11
CA PHE A 73 12.10 -6.10 19.91
C PHE A 73 12.54 -7.55 20.23
N GLY A 74 13.45 -7.72 21.18
CA GLY A 74 13.89 -9.04 21.65
C GLY A 74 12.82 -9.79 22.45
N ASN A 75 11.96 -9.07 23.17
CA ASN A 75 10.87 -9.63 23.98
C ASN A 75 9.52 -9.69 23.23
N MET A 76 9.49 -9.37 21.93
CA MET A 76 8.26 -9.28 21.15
C MET A 76 7.67 -10.67 20.88
N ASN A 77 6.37 -10.84 21.18
CA ASN A 77 5.61 -12.06 20.88
C ASN A 77 4.50 -11.85 19.84
N ILE A 78 4.14 -10.60 19.53
CA ILE A 78 3.13 -10.22 18.55
C ILE A 78 3.71 -9.13 17.66
N ILE A 79 3.68 -9.36 16.35
CA ILE A 79 4.04 -8.37 15.35
C ILE A 79 2.78 -7.91 14.60
N CYS A 80 2.48 -6.62 14.68
CA CYS A 80 1.47 -5.97 13.86
C CYS A 80 2.18 -5.24 12.72
N SER A 81 1.91 -5.63 11.48
CA SER A 81 2.50 -5.01 10.30
C SER A 81 1.41 -4.39 9.43
N ASP A 82 1.68 -3.20 8.91
CA ASP A 82 0.93 -2.68 7.77
C ASP A 82 1.24 -3.53 6.52
N LYS A 83 0.36 -3.51 5.52
CA LYS A 83 0.53 -4.22 4.24
C LYS A 83 1.32 -3.37 3.25
N THR A 84 0.76 -2.23 2.86
CA THR A 84 1.23 -1.44 1.72
C THR A 84 2.56 -0.79 2.04
N GLY A 85 3.58 -1.02 1.21
CA GLY A 85 4.93 -0.46 1.40
C GLY A 85 5.75 -1.09 2.53
N THR A 86 5.13 -1.91 3.38
CA THR A 86 5.82 -2.67 4.44
C THR A 86 6.04 -4.11 4.00
N LEU A 87 4.96 -4.89 3.79
CA LEU A 87 5.04 -6.26 3.28
C LEU A 87 5.17 -6.28 1.75
N THR A 88 4.55 -5.32 1.08
CA THR A 88 4.56 -5.14 -0.37
C THR A 88 5.53 -4.05 -0.80
N GLU A 89 5.85 -3.99 -2.10
CA GLU A 89 6.73 -2.97 -2.68
C GLU A 89 6.12 -1.56 -2.56
N GLY A 90 4.80 -1.45 -2.38
CA GLY A 90 4.09 -0.17 -2.36
C GLY A 90 3.93 0.41 -3.76
N THR A 91 4.06 -0.42 -4.80
CA THR A 91 4.04 -0.04 -6.21
C THR A 91 2.97 -0.83 -6.93
N VAL A 92 2.20 -0.17 -7.81
CA VAL A 92 1.17 -0.84 -8.59
C VAL A 92 1.79 -1.46 -9.84
N LYS A 93 1.60 -2.75 -10.07
CA LYS A 93 2.01 -3.47 -11.29
C LYS A 93 0.79 -3.96 -12.06
N LEU A 94 0.81 -3.76 -13.38
CA LEU A 94 -0.17 -4.34 -14.29
C LEU A 94 0.01 -5.85 -14.32
N GLN A 95 -1.07 -6.60 -14.09
CA GLN A 95 -1.09 -8.05 -14.13
C GLN A 95 -1.65 -8.58 -15.46
N SER A 96 -2.77 -8.02 -15.92
CA SER A 96 -3.44 -8.49 -17.14
C SER A 96 -4.38 -7.45 -17.75
N SER A 97 -4.64 -7.58 -19.06
CA SER A 97 -5.63 -6.78 -19.81
C SER A 97 -6.68 -7.69 -20.41
N LEU A 98 -7.83 -7.82 -19.76
CA LEU A 98 -8.81 -8.87 -20.03
C LEU A 98 -10.04 -8.36 -20.77
N ASP A 99 -10.55 -9.14 -21.73
CA ASP A 99 -11.89 -8.97 -22.28
C ASP A 99 -12.99 -9.38 -21.27
N ILE A 100 -14.26 -9.31 -21.67
CA ILE A 100 -15.40 -9.71 -20.84
C ILE A 100 -15.41 -11.21 -20.47
N TYR A 101 -14.73 -12.05 -21.26
CA TYR A 101 -14.61 -13.49 -21.05
C TYR A 101 -13.38 -13.88 -20.23
N GLY A 102 -12.49 -12.93 -19.95
CA GLY A 102 -11.28 -13.13 -19.16
C GLY A 102 -10.05 -13.54 -19.97
N ASN A 103 -10.08 -13.39 -21.29
CA ASN A 103 -8.92 -13.65 -22.13
C ASN A 103 -8.10 -12.37 -22.29
N GLU A 104 -6.77 -12.50 -22.41
CA GLU A 104 -5.91 -11.36 -22.74
C GLU A 104 -6.35 -10.73 -24.05
N ASN A 105 -6.52 -9.41 -24.05
CA ASN A 105 -7.07 -8.68 -25.18
C ASN A 105 -6.26 -7.42 -25.47
N GLN A 106 -5.75 -7.35 -26.71
CA GLN A 106 -4.92 -6.23 -27.15
C GLN A 106 -5.69 -4.92 -27.32
N GLU A 107 -6.99 -4.96 -27.67
CA GLU A 107 -7.79 -3.75 -27.83
C GLU A 107 -8.02 -3.06 -26.46
N VAL A 108 -8.25 -3.85 -25.41
CA VAL A 108 -8.32 -3.37 -24.02
C VAL A 108 -7.00 -2.73 -23.60
N ALA A 109 -5.87 -3.43 -23.85
CA ALA A 109 -4.53 -2.95 -23.52
C ALA A 109 -4.18 -1.66 -24.26
N LEU A 110 -4.40 -1.60 -25.57
CA LEU A 110 -4.16 -0.42 -26.41
C LEU A 110 -5.01 0.76 -25.96
N SER A 111 -6.31 0.54 -25.72
CA SER A 111 -7.21 1.62 -25.28
C SER A 111 -6.78 2.18 -23.92
N ALA A 112 -6.42 1.32 -22.97
CA ALA A 112 -5.89 1.76 -21.69
C ALA A 112 -4.56 2.50 -21.82
N PHE A 113 -3.67 2.04 -22.69
CA PHE A 113 -2.38 2.69 -22.97
C PHE A 113 -2.56 4.07 -23.60
N LEU A 114 -3.44 4.21 -24.59
CA LEU A 114 -3.79 5.50 -25.19
C LEU A 114 -4.34 6.46 -24.13
N ASN A 115 -5.27 5.98 -23.30
CA ASN A 115 -5.83 6.77 -22.21
C ASN A 115 -4.76 7.22 -21.20
N ALA A 116 -3.92 6.30 -20.73
CA ALA A 116 -2.83 6.61 -19.79
C ALA A 116 -1.72 7.49 -20.41
N SER A 117 -1.53 7.46 -21.74
CA SER A 117 -0.49 8.23 -22.42
C SER A 117 -0.93 9.64 -22.77
N PHE A 118 -2.21 9.84 -23.12
CA PHE A 118 -2.73 11.13 -23.55
C PHE A 118 -3.48 11.90 -22.46
N GLU A 119 -3.86 11.29 -21.33
CA GLU A 119 -4.43 12.03 -20.19
C GLU A 119 -3.55 13.22 -19.81
N THR A 120 -4.14 14.41 -19.71
CA THR A 120 -3.50 15.60 -19.16
C THR A 120 -4.03 15.83 -17.77
N GLY A 121 -3.48 15.09 -16.82
CA GLY A 121 -3.95 15.06 -15.44
C GLY A 121 -2.83 14.90 -14.43
N PHE A 122 -3.20 14.44 -13.24
CA PHE A 122 -2.24 14.13 -12.19
C PHE A 122 -1.57 12.78 -12.46
N VAL A 123 -0.27 12.71 -12.21
CA VAL A 123 0.48 11.45 -12.32
C VAL A 123 -0.02 10.50 -11.23
N ASN A 124 -0.53 9.34 -11.65
CA ASN A 124 -0.97 8.29 -10.73
C ASN A 124 -0.28 6.96 -11.02
N ALA A 125 -0.18 6.12 -9.98
CA ALA A 125 0.55 4.86 -10.03
C ALA A 125 -0.06 3.83 -11.00
N ILE A 126 -1.37 3.89 -11.27
CA ILE A 126 -2.03 2.98 -12.23
C ILE A 126 -1.56 3.31 -13.64
N ASP A 127 -1.64 4.57 -14.04
CA ASP A 127 -1.26 4.98 -15.38
C ASP A 127 0.24 4.88 -15.62
N GLN A 128 1.05 5.14 -14.59
CA GLN A 128 2.47 4.86 -14.64
C GLN A 128 2.72 3.37 -14.89
N SER A 129 2.02 2.49 -14.17
CA SER A 129 2.09 1.05 -14.39
C SER A 129 1.71 0.64 -15.81
N ILE A 130 0.64 1.21 -16.37
CA ILE A 130 0.21 0.95 -17.74
C ILE A 130 1.31 1.36 -18.73
N ARG A 131 1.88 2.57 -18.59
CA ARG A 131 2.92 3.09 -19.49
C ARG A 131 4.25 2.33 -19.41
N GLU A 132 4.58 1.78 -18.24
CA GLU A 132 5.82 1.01 -18.06
C GLU A 132 5.69 -0.44 -18.53
N ASN A 133 4.49 -1.04 -18.45
CA ASN A 133 4.28 -2.46 -18.77
C ASN A 133 3.75 -2.71 -20.19
N LEU A 134 3.15 -1.71 -20.83
CA LEU A 134 2.66 -1.81 -22.21
C LEU A 134 3.51 -0.96 -23.15
N ASN A 135 3.76 -1.47 -24.36
CA ASN A 135 4.53 -0.78 -25.37
C ASN A 135 3.77 -0.79 -26.71
N PHE A 136 3.05 0.30 -26.99
CA PHE A 136 2.34 0.48 -28.25
C PHE A 136 2.84 1.73 -28.98
N ASN A 137 2.81 1.68 -30.32
CA ASN A 137 3.15 2.83 -31.13
C ASN A 137 1.99 3.86 -31.11
N LEU A 138 2.28 5.06 -30.65
CA LEU A 138 1.33 6.19 -30.62
C LEU A 138 1.25 6.95 -31.95
N SER A 139 2.06 6.59 -32.95
CA SER A 139 2.09 7.26 -34.25
C SER A 139 0.72 7.22 -34.92
N GLY A 140 0.23 8.37 -35.35
CA GLY A 140 -1.08 8.50 -35.99
C GLY A 140 -2.27 8.58 -35.03
N PHE A 141 -2.04 8.54 -33.71
CA PHE A 141 -3.04 8.92 -32.72
C PHE A 141 -2.80 10.37 -32.30
N GLU A 142 -3.87 11.16 -32.25
CA GLU A 142 -3.82 12.53 -31.77
C GLU A 142 -4.93 12.77 -30.76
N LYS A 143 -4.58 13.28 -29.59
CA LYS A 143 -5.56 13.71 -28.60
C LYS A 143 -6.24 14.99 -29.09
N LYS A 144 -7.57 14.99 -29.11
CA LYS A 144 -8.37 16.17 -29.46
C LYS A 144 -8.94 16.89 -28.24
N ASP A 145 -9.36 16.14 -27.22
CA ASP A 145 -9.98 16.71 -26.03
C ASP A 145 -9.93 15.71 -24.86
N GLU A 146 -10.33 16.14 -23.67
CA GLU A 146 -10.50 15.27 -22.50
C GLU A 146 -11.60 15.74 -21.55
N ILE A 147 -12.12 14.78 -20.80
CA ILE A 147 -12.93 15.03 -19.61
C ILE A 147 -12.11 14.52 -18.42
N PRO A 148 -11.48 15.43 -17.65
CA PRO A 148 -10.61 15.07 -16.55
C PRO A 148 -11.30 14.18 -15.51
N TYR A 149 -10.48 13.54 -14.69
CA TYR A 149 -10.95 12.64 -13.65
C TYR A 149 -11.84 13.38 -12.66
N ASP A 150 -12.99 12.79 -12.37
CA ASP A 150 -14.00 13.36 -11.48
C ASP A 150 -14.30 12.35 -10.37
N PHE A 151 -14.11 12.77 -9.12
CA PHE A 151 -14.28 11.92 -7.95
C PHE A 151 -15.73 11.45 -7.74
N GLN A 152 -16.73 12.17 -8.28
CA GLN A 152 -18.13 11.74 -8.23
C GLN A 152 -18.39 10.66 -9.28
N ARG A 153 -17.90 10.87 -10.51
CA ARG A 153 -18.08 9.93 -11.64
C ARG A 153 -17.14 8.73 -11.61
N LYS A 154 -16.02 8.85 -10.90
CA LYS A 154 -14.93 7.87 -10.74
C LYS A 154 -14.34 7.38 -12.07
N ARG A 155 -14.26 8.27 -13.07
CA ARG A 155 -13.76 7.97 -14.41
C ARG A 155 -13.16 9.20 -15.08
N LEU A 156 -12.37 8.96 -16.11
CA LEU A 156 -11.75 9.92 -16.99
C LEU A 156 -11.91 9.47 -18.44
N SER A 157 -12.16 10.42 -19.33
CA SER A 157 -12.34 10.17 -20.76
C SER A 157 -11.36 11.00 -21.57
N ILE A 158 -10.78 10.41 -22.61
CA ILE A 158 -10.03 11.16 -23.63
C ILE A 158 -10.71 10.99 -24.98
N LEU A 159 -10.62 12.03 -25.81
CA LEU A 159 -10.98 11.96 -27.21
C LEU A 159 -9.71 11.82 -28.05
N VAL A 160 -9.65 10.77 -28.86
CA VAL A 160 -8.51 10.49 -29.75
C VAL A 160 -8.99 10.37 -31.18
N SER A 161 -8.28 11.01 -32.12
CA SER A 161 -8.47 10.79 -33.55
C SER A 161 -7.45 9.80 -34.09
N HIS A 162 -7.89 8.88 -34.94
CA HIS A 162 -7.03 7.95 -35.66
C HIS A 162 -7.63 7.61 -37.03
N SER A 163 -6.82 7.69 -38.10
CA SER A 163 -7.22 7.31 -39.47
C SER A 163 -8.54 7.95 -39.96
N GLY A 164 -8.81 9.19 -39.54
CA GLY A 164 -10.03 9.95 -39.91
C GLY A 164 -11.25 9.72 -39.02
N GLY A 165 -11.22 8.74 -38.09
CA GLY A 165 -12.28 8.52 -37.11
C GLY A 165 -11.91 9.06 -35.73
N HIS A 166 -12.88 9.54 -34.96
CA HIS A 166 -12.70 9.95 -33.57
C HIS A 166 -13.35 8.97 -32.60
N ARG A 167 -12.60 8.61 -31.56
CA ARG A 167 -13.02 7.66 -30.53
C ARG A 167 -12.83 8.27 -29.15
N ILE A 168 -13.87 8.19 -28.31
CA ILE A 168 -13.76 8.40 -26.87
C ILE A 168 -13.25 7.13 -26.23
N ILE A 169 -12.22 7.25 -25.39
CA ILE A 169 -11.73 6.16 -24.56
C ILE A 169 -11.90 6.58 -23.10
N THR A 170 -12.70 5.83 -22.36
CA THR A 170 -13.00 6.09 -20.94
C THR A 170 -12.42 4.99 -20.08
N LYS A 171 -11.69 5.40 -19.03
CA LYS A 171 -11.21 4.50 -17.97
C LYS A 171 -11.78 4.90 -16.61
N GLY A 172 -12.04 3.94 -15.74
CA GLY A 172 -12.57 4.23 -14.42
C GLY A 172 -12.89 3.01 -13.57
N ALA A 173 -13.57 3.24 -12.45
CA ALA A 173 -14.05 2.15 -11.61
C ALA A 173 -15.03 1.26 -12.40
N PRO A 174 -14.87 -0.08 -12.41
CA PRO A 174 -15.66 -0.96 -13.26
C PRO A 174 -17.17 -0.76 -13.16
N ILE A 175 -17.70 -0.60 -11.93
CA ILE A 175 -19.13 -0.36 -11.69
C ILE A 175 -19.61 0.93 -12.38
N ASN A 176 -18.84 2.01 -12.25
CA ASN A 176 -19.18 3.32 -12.84
C ASN A 176 -19.00 3.36 -14.35
N ILE A 177 -18.14 2.50 -14.91
CA ILE A 177 -18.03 2.33 -16.35
C ILE A 177 -19.22 1.55 -16.89
N LEU A 178 -19.66 0.49 -16.20
CA LEU A 178 -20.83 -0.28 -16.58
C LEU A 178 -22.11 0.57 -16.62
N GLU A 179 -22.25 1.55 -15.71
CA GLU A 179 -23.38 2.48 -15.67
C GLU A 179 -23.54 3.33 -16.96
N ILE A 180 -22.46 3.55 -17.71
CA ILE A 180 -22.48 4.36 -18.94
C ILE A 180 -22.42 3.53 -20.23
N CYS A 181 -22.32 2.20 -20.11
CA CYS A 181 -22.27 1.28 -21.23
C CYS A 181 -23.66 0.76 -21.59
N ASN A 182 -23.96 0.64 -22.89
CA ASN A 182 -25.17 -0.04 -23.38
C ASN A 182 -24.86 -1.42 -23.96
N THR A 183 -23.62 -1.62 -24.39
CA THR A 183 -23.13 -2.82 -25.06
C THR A 183 -21.75 -3.19 -24.54
N ALA A 184 -21.34 -4.42 -24.79
CA ALA A 184 -19.99 -4.91 -24.58
C ALA A 184 -19.44 -5.52 -25.87
N LYS A 185 -18.12 -5.48 -26.02
CA LYS A 185 -17.41 -6.10 -27.14
C LYS A 185 -17.29 -7.60 -26.90
N SER A 186 -17.82 -8.37 -27.84
CA SER A 186 -17.70 -9.83 -27.89
C SER A 186 -16.35 -10.26 -28.46
N GLN A 187 -16.02 -11.55 -28.32
CA GLN A 187 -14.76 -12.14 -28.81
C GLN A 187 -14.66 -12.12 -30.34
N ASP A 188 -15.79 -12.20 -31.03
CA ASP A 188 -15.90 -12.09 -32.49
C ASP A 188 -15.90 -10.63 -32.98
N GLY A 189 -15.78 -9.67 -32.07
CA GLY A 189 -15.80 -8.23 -32.36
C GLY A 189 -17.21 -7.65 -32.54
N SER A 190 -18.26 -8.44 -32.40
CA SER A 190 -19.65 -7.94 -32.36
C SER A 190 -19.94 -7.18 -31.06
N GLN A 191 -21.03 -6.42 -31.04
CA GLN A 191 -21.53 -5.75 -29.84
C GLN A 191 -22.72 -6.53 -29.28
N ILE A 192 -22.64 -6.89 -28.00
CA ILE A 192 -23.71 -7.58 -27.27
C ILE A 192 -24.31 -6.58 -26.28
N GLU A 193 -25.63 -6.61 -26.07
CA GLU A 193 -26.29 -5.79 -25.03
C GLU A 193 -25.67 -6.05 -23.66
N ILE A 194 -25.33 -4.98 -22.95
CA ILE A 194 -24.60 -5.07 -21.68
C ILE A 194 -25.37 -5.91 -20.66
N GLU A 195 -26.69 -5.78 -20.61
CA GLU A 195 -27.56 -6.50 -19.66
C GLU A 195 -27.46 -8.03 -19.78
N LYS A 196 -27.13 -8.56 -20.98
CA LYS A 196 -26.95 -10.00 -21.18
C LYS A 196 -25.65 -10.55 -20.58
N VAL A 197 -24.65 -9.70 -20.43
CA VAL A 197 -23.29 -10.07 -19.98
C VAL A 197 -22.89 -9.38 -18.68
N ARG A 198 -23.75 -8.53 -18.12
CA ARG A 198 -23.46 -7.69 -16.95
C ARG A 198 -23.08 -8.51 -15.73
N ASP A 199 -23.88 -9.54 -15.43
CA ASP A 199 -23.62 -10.43 -14.29
C ASP A 199 -22.29 -11.17 -14.43
N GLN A 200 -21.95 -11.61 -15.64
CA GLN A 200 -20.67 -12.26 -15.93
C GLN A 200 -19.49 -11.29 -15.70
N ILE A 201 -19.61 -10.04 -16.14
CA ILE A 201 -18.58 -9.01 -15.94
C ILE A 201 -18.42 -8.70 -14.44
N LEU A 202 -19.53 -8.55 -13.71
CA LEU A 202 -19.53 -8.28 -12.27
C LEU A 202 -18.93 -9.44 -11.48
N GLN A 203 -19.32 -10.68 -11.78
CA GLN A 203 -18.76 -11.87 -11.15
C GLN A 203 -17.23 -11.95 -11.37
N ARG A 204 -16.75 -11.57 -12.56
CA ARG A 204 -15.32 -11.52 -12.84
C ARG A 204 -14.62 -10.42 -12.06
N TYR A 205 -15.20 -9.23 -12.00
CA TYR A 205 -14.71 -8.13 -11.18
C TYR A 205 -14.57 -8.57 -9.71
N GLU A 206 -15.58 -9.23 -9.15
CA GLU A 206 -15.54 -9.76 -7.78
C GLU A 206 -14.49 -10.85 -7.60
N THR A 207 -14.37 -11.77 -8.55
CA THR A 207 -13.37 -12.86 -8.52
C THR A 207 -11.95 -12.32 -8.52
N LEU A 208 -11.66 -11.30 -9.32
CA LEU A 208 -10.36 -10.65 -9.34
C LEU A 208 -10.12 -9.83 -8.07
N GLY A 209 -11.14 -9.12 -7.59
CA GLY A 209 -11.09 -8.40 -6.31
C GLY A 209 -10.81 -9.31 -5.12
N ALA A 210 -11.43 -10.50 -5.07
CA ALA A 210 -11.20 -11.51 -4.04
C ALA A 210 -9.77 -12.06 -4.04
N LYS A 211 -9.10 -12.05 -5.20
CA LYS A 211 -7.66 -12.37 -5.32
C LYS A 211 -6.75 -11.20 -4.91
N GLY A 212 -7.31 -10.06 -4.52
CA GLY A 212 -6.59 -8.86 -4.11
C GLY A 212 -6.15 -7.95 -5.26
N TYR A 213 -6.66 -8.17 -6.47
CA TYR A 213 -6.38 -7.29 -7.61
C TYR A 213 -7.23 -6.03 -7.54
N ARG A 214 -6.60 -4.89 -7.86
CA ARG A 214 -7.30 -3.63 -8.16
C ARG A 214 -7.69 -3.63 -9.63
N ILE A 215 -8.93 -3.28 -9.94
CA ILE A 215 -9.50 -3.41 -11.28
C ILE A 215 -9.84 -2.04 -11.87
N LEU A 216 -9.58 -1.86 -13.15
CA LEU A 216 -9.92 -0.67 -13.93
C LEU A 216 -10.76 -1.10 -15.14
N GLY A 217 -11.95 -0.53 -15.30
CA GLY A 217 -12.80 -0.77 -16.46
C GLY A 217 -12.44 0.14 -17.62
N ILE A 218 -12.54 -0.37 -18.84
CA ILE A 218 -12.29 0.35 -20.09
C ILE A 218 -13.53 0.27 -20.98
N ALA A 219 -13.96 1.42 -21.48
CA ALA A 219 -15.03 1.53 -22.46
C ALA A 219 -14.65 2.50 -23.57
N VAL A 220 -15.22 2.29 -24.75
CA VAL A 220 -14.97 3.12 -25.93
C VAL A 220 -16.27 3.51 -26.61
N LYS A 221 -16.22 4.60 -27.37
CA LYS A 221 -17.32 5.03 -28.22
C LYS A 221 -16.79 5.79 -29.43
N GLU A 222 -17.21 5.39 -30.61
CA GLU A 222 -16.94 6.14 -31.84
C GLU A 222 -17.85 7.37 -31.90
N ILE A 223 -17.30 8.55 -32.22
CA ILE A 223 -18.03 9.83 -32.24
C ILE A 223 -17.91 10.63 -33.54
N GLY A 224 -17.74 9.93 -34.67
CA GLY A 224 -17.62 10.58 -35.98
C GLY A 224 -16.39 11.50 -36.02
N GLU A 225 -16.58 12.77 -36.40
CA GLU A 225 -15.50 13.77 -36.53
C GLU A 225 -15.56 14.88 -35.45
N GLN A 226 -16.32 14.67 -34.36
CA GLN A 226 -16.45 15.66 -33.30
C GLN A 226 -15.10 15.92 -32.61
N SER A 227 -14.66 17.17 -32.52
CA SER A 227 -13.36 17.54 -31.95
C SER A 227 -13.37 17.88 -30.46
N LYS A 228 -14.55 17.91 -29.84
CA LYS A 228 -14.75 18.19 -28.41
C LYS A 228 -15.73 17.21 -27.78
N ILE A 229 -15.56 16.96 -26.48
CA ILE A 229 -16.45 16.09 -25.71
C ILE A 229 -16.86 16.76 -24.40
N GLU A 230 -18.11 16.55 -23.99
CA GLU A 230 -18.60 16.95 -22.68
C GLU A 230 -19.03 15.72 -21.87
N LYS A 231 -19.43 15.94 -20.62
CA LYS A 231 -19.85 14.84 -19.72
C LYS A 231 -21.08 14.09 -20.24
N LEU A 232 -21.88 14.70 -21.11
CA LEU A 232 -23.12 14.13 -21.67
C LEU A 232 -22.85 13.07 -22.75
N GLU A 233 -21.65 13.06 -23.32
CA GLU A 233 -21.19 12.15 -24.36
C GLU A 233 -20.78 10.79 -23.78
N GLU A 234 -20.49 10.74 -22.48
CA GLU A 234 -20.22 9.53 -21.69
C GLU A 234 -21.49 8.71 -21.43
N LYS A 235 -22.17 8.32 -22.50
CA LYS A 235 -23.37 7.47 -22.49
C LYS A 235 -23.38 6.59 -23.73
N ASN A 236 -24.05 5.44 -23.63
CA ASN A 236 -24.13 4.47 -24.73
C ASN A 236 -22.74 4.01 -25.19
N MET A 237 -21.85 3.77 -24.23
CA MET A 237 -20.48 3.31 -24.49
C MET A 237 -20.46 1.79 -24.74
N VAL A 238 -19.42 1.32 -25.42
CA VAL A 238 -19.10 -0.10 -25.58
C VAL A 238 -18.07 -0.50 -24.54
N PHE A 239 -18.44 -1.39 -23.62
CA PHE A 239 -17.50 -1.96 -22.66
C PHE A 239 -16.53 -2.89 -23.37
N LEU A 240 -15.22 -2.63 -23.27
CA LEU A 240 -14.20 -3.48 -23.88
C LEU A 240 -13.75 -4.60 -22.92
N GLY A 241 -13.55 -4.25 -21.65
CA GLY A 241 -12.91 -5.14 -20.71
C GLY A 241 -12.33 -4.43 -19.50
N MET A 242 -11.42 -5.10 -18.81
CA MET A 242 -10.85 -4.66 -17.55
C MET A 242 -9.35 -4.92 -17.48
N LEU A 243 -8.62 -4.03 -16.82
CA LEU A 243 -7.24 -4.25 -16.44
C LEU A 243 -7.19 -4.66 -14.97
N SER A 244 -6.30 -5.58 -14.64
CA SER A 244 -6.05 -5.99 -13.26
C SER A 244 -4.65 -5.58 -12.82
N PHE A 245 -4.55 -5.09 -11.60
CA PHE A 245 -3.31 -4.59 -11.00
C PHE A 245 -3.10 -5.16 -9.62
N TYR A 246 -1.86 -5.30 -9.19
CA TYR A 246 -1.51 -5.73 -7.85
C TYR A 246 -0.30 -4.97 -7.30
N ASP A 247 -0.16 -5.00 -5.98
CA ASP A 247 1.05 -4.54 -5.29
C ASP A 247 1.85 -5.78 -4.86
N PRO A 248 2.98 -6.08 -5.53
CA PRO A 248 3.72 -7.31 -5.30
C PRO A 248 4.31 -7.37 -3.89
N PRO A 249 4.38 -8.56 -3.27
CA PRO A 249 5.12 -8.74 -2.02
C PRO A 249 6.62 -8.47 -2.24
N LYS A 250 7.31 -7.89 -1.25
CA LYS A 250 8.77 -7.74 -1.31
C LYS A 250 9.45 -9.10 -1.43
N THR A 251 10.55 -9.18 -2.19
CA THR A 251 11.22 -10.43 -2.59
C THR A 251 11.47 -11.42 -1.44
N LYS A 252 11.83 -10.95 -0.25
CA LYS A 252 12.17 -11.78 0.93
C LYS A 252 11.09 -11.82 2.01
N ILE A 253 9.91 -11.27 1.76
CA ILE A 253 8.91 -11.10 2.84
C ILE A 253 8.37 -12.45 3.33
N LYS A 254 8.19 -13.42 2.43
CA LYS A 254 7.73 -14.76 2.77
C LYS A 254 8.71 -15.51 3.68
N GLU A 255 10.00 -15.41 3.37
CA GLU A 255 11.08 -15.98 4.20
C GLU A 255 11.13 -15.28 5.55
N THR A 256 11.06 -13.95 5.55
CA THR A 256 11.07 -13.13 6.79
C THR A 256 9.91 -13.52 7.72
N ILE A 257 8.69 -13.64 7.20
CA ILE A 257 7.52 -14.04 7.99
C ILE A 257 7.68 -15.47 8.52
N THR A 258 8.24 -16.39 7.72
CA THR A 258 8.50 -17.76 8.16
C THR A 258 9.51 -17.80 9.32
N ASN A 259 10.59 -17.01 9.22
CA ASN A 259 11.62 -16.94 10.27
C ASN A 259 11.11 -16.29 11.57
N LEU A 260 10.10 -15.42 11.50
CA LEU A 260 9.48 -14.79 12.67
C LEU A 260 8.49 -15.70 13.42
N LYS A 261 8.09 -16.84 12.85
CA LYS A 261 7.18 -17.80 13.49
C LYS A 261 7.88 -18.82 14.39
N ILE A 262 9.22 -18.84 14.36
CA ILE A 262 10.09 -19.71 15.16
C ILE A 262 10.45 -18.96 16.44
#